data_AF-M3GUQ1-F1
#
_entry.id   AF-M3GUQ1-F1
#
_cell.length_a   1.000
_cell.length_b   1.000
_cell.length_c   1.000
_cell.angle_alpha   90.00
_cell.angle_beta   90.00
_cell.angle_gamma   90.00
#
_symmetry.space_group_name_H-M   'P 1'
#
loop_
_entity.id
_entity.type
_entity.pdbx_description
1 polymer ?
#
loop_
_entity_poly.entity_id
_entity_poly.type
_entity_poly.pdbx_seq_one_letter_code
_entity_poly.pdbx_strand_id
1 'polypeptide(L)'
;MNTVLVGILAPNDGITITGRYLILAVIPLLILWENWKPHTSKIWKIISVILVVFSFLISGLILKILQHATKQERIYRDFYARNETSLWIFTDPILCGQAGSDHLSKRILCFNSERNLDRILKNLESEPSVSSLTVFEMNEKEFKNFENKIPMILSYKSREILKEKLNLKFQKEKNSSVYKGAVATRYNKRF
;
A
#
# COMPACT_ATOMS: atom_id res chain seq x y z
N MET A 1 -23.60 -9.01 -11.57
CA MET A 1 -22.52 -9.43 -10.66
C MET A 1 -22.66 -8.58 -9.40
N ASN A 2 -23.22 -9.17 -8.34
CA ASN A 2 -23.77 -8.43 -7.21
C ASN A 2 -22.72 -7.55 -6.51
N THR A 3 -23.10 -6.31 -6.20
CA THR A 3 -22.34 -5.36 -5.38
C THR A 3 -21.90 -5.96 -4.04
N VAL A 4 -22.65 -6.96 -3.54
CA VAL A 4 -22.30 -7.78 -2.37
C VAL A 4 -21.04 -8.63 -2.61
N LEU A 5 -20.91 -9.24 -3.79
CA LEU A 5 -19.73 -10.02 -4.16
C LEU A 5 -18.51 -9.12 -4.32
N VAL A 6 -18.68 -7.92 -4.88
CA VAL A 6 -17.64 -6.89 -4.90
C VAL A 6 -17.30 -6.44 -3.48
N GLY A 7 -18.28 -6.29 -2.59
CA GLY A 7 -18.08 -5.97 -1.18
C GLY A 7 -17.41 -7.08 -0.36
N ILE A 8 -17.34 -8.32 -0.85
CA ILE A 8 -16.61 -9.47 -0.26
C ILE A 8 -15.24 -9.65 -0.90
N LEU A 9 -15.13 -9.42 -2.22
CA LEU A 9 -13.90 -9.60 -3.00
C LEU A 9 -13.04 -8.35 -3.11
N ALA A 10 -13.57 -7.17 -2.74
CA ALA A 10 -12.82 -5.92 -2.78
C ALA A 10 -11.54 -6.05 -1.92
N PRO A 11 -10.38 -5.63 -2.45
CA PRO A 11 -9.12 -5.73 -1.75
C PRO A 11 -9.16 -4.96 -0.44
N ASN A 12 -8.41 -5.51 0.51
CA ASN A 12 -8.34 -5.15 1.92
C ASN A 12 -7.88 -3.70 2.16
N ASP A 13 -8.80 -2.74 2.02
CA ASP A 13 -8.61 -1.42 2.61
C ASP A 13 -8.92 -1.54 4.11
N GLY A 14 -8.03 -1.03 4.97
CA GLY A 14 -8.00 -1.30 6.42
C GLY A 14 -9.29 -0.99 7.21
N ILE A 15 -10.23 -0.25 6.61
CA ILE A 15 -11.57 0.06 7.15
C ILE A 15 -12.56 -1.11 6.97
N THR A 16 -12.41 -1.89 5.91
CA THR A 16 -13.24 -3.08 5.63
C THR A 16 -12.78 -4.31 6.41
N ILE A 17 -11.47 -4.41 6.70
CA ILE A 17 -10.88 -5.41 7.59
C ILE A 17 -11.51 -5.30 8.99
N THR A 18 -11.55 -4.10 9.58
CA THR A 18 -12.15 -3.89 10.92
C THR A 18 -13.60 -4.35 10.94
N GLY A 19 -14.42 -3.99 9.96
CA GLY A 19 -15.82 -4.43 9.89
C GLY A 19 -15.95 -5.95 9.72
N ARG A 20 -15.22 -6.56 8.79
CA ARG A 20 -15.31 -8.00 8.48
C ARG A 20 -14.81 -8.89 9.63
N TYR A 21 -13.67 -8.55 10.25
CA TYR A 21 -13.14 -9.32 11.38
C TYR A 21 -13.88 -9.04 12.69
N LEU A 22 -14.46 -7.85 12.86
CA LEU A 22 -15.34 -7.57 13.99
C LEU A 22 -16.63 -8.37 13.89
N ILE A 23 -17.19 -8.55 12.69
CA ILE A 23 -18.31 -9.48 12.46
C ILE A 23 -17.90 -10.92 12.80
N LEU A 24 -16.71 -11.37 12.40
CA LEU A 24 -16.18 -12.69 12.75
C LEU A 24 -15.84 -12.84 14.25
N ALA A 25 -15.68 -11.75 15.00
CA ALA A 25 -15.53 -11.79 16.45
C ALA A 25 -16.89 -11.76 17.16
N VAL A 26 -17.81 -10.90 16.69
CA VAL A 26 -19.13 -10.67 17.29
C VAL A 26 -20.08 -11.85 17.06
N ILE A 27 -20.09 -12.48 15.89
CA ILE A 27 -20.97 -13.62 15.60
C ILE A 27 -20.67 -14.82 16.53
N PRO A 28 -19.41 -15.29 16.68
CA PRO A 28 -19.10 -16.32 17.66
C PRO A 28 -19.42 -15.89 19.10
N LEU A 29 -19.20 -14.62 19.47
CA LEU A 29 -19.57 -14.11 20.79
C LEU A 29 -21.09 -14.15 21.03
N LEU A 30 -21.91 -13.82 20.04
CA LEU A 30 -23.37 -13.88 20.12
C LEU A 30 -23.89 -15.33 20.19
N ILE A 31 -23.31 -16.24 19.39
CA ILE A 31 -23.65 -17.68 19.42
C ILE A 31 -23.24 -18.30 20.76
N LEU A 32 -22.07 -17.91 21.28
CA LEU A 32 -21.60 -18.31 22.61
C LEU A 32 -22.49 -17.73 23.70
N TRP A 33 -23.01 -16.51 23.54
CA TRP A 33 -23.91 -15.84 24.48
C TRP A 33 -25.29 -16.51 24.55
N GLU A 34 -25.88 -16.84 23.41
CA GLU A 34 -27.22 -17.46 23.33
C GLU A 34 -27.22 -18.89 23.90
N ASN A 35 -26.12 -19.63 23.73
CA ASN A 35 -25.92 -20.96 24.31
C ASN A 35 -25.16 -20.94 25.64
N TRP A 36 -24.84 -19.76 26.19
CA TRP A 36 -24.07 -19.66 27.43
C TRP A 36 -24.95 -20.06 28.61
N LYS A 37 -24.74 -21.27 29.13
CA LYS A 37 -25.21 -21.67 30.47
C LYS A 37 -24.03 -21.70 31.43
N PRO A 38 -23.42 -20.53 31.80
CA PRO A 38 -22.29 -20.49 32.72
C PRO A 38 -22.65 -20.97 34.14
N HIS A 39 -23.94 -21.19 34.41
CA HIS A 39 -24.47 -21.69 35.68
C HIS A 39 -24.18 -23.17 35.97
N THR A 40 -23.68 -23.95 35.01
CA THR A 40 -23.35 -25.37 35.26
C THR A 40 -22.05 -25.57 36.04
N SER A 41 -21.13 -24.60 36.05
CA SER A 41 -19.88 -24.67 36.84
C SER A 41 -19.26 -23.29 37.08
N LYS A 42 -18.91 -22.99 38.35
CA LYS A 42 -18.23 -21.73 38.74
C LYS A 42 -16.91 -21.51 38.01
N ILE A 43 -16.18 -22.58 37.72
CA ILE A 43 -14.88 -22.54 37.02
C ILE A 43 -15.07 -22.09 35.57
N TRP A 44 -16.06 -22.67 34.89
CA TRP A 44 -16.38 -22.31 33.50
C TRP A 44 -16.86 -20.87 33.39
N LYS A 45 -17.64 -20.37 34.36
CA LYS A 45 -18.04 -18.95 34.42
C LYS A 45 -16.83 -18.01 34.54
N ILE A 46 -15.83 -18.35 35.34
CA ILE A 46 -14.63 -17.52 35.51
C ILE A 46 -13.78 -17.51 34.23
N ILE A 47 -13.50 -18.69 33.66
CA ILE A 47 -12.72 -18.83 32.41
C ILE A 47 -13.41 -18.06 31.27
N SER A 48 -14.73 -18.21 31.18
CA SER A 48 -15.60 -17.52 30.24
C SER A 48 -15.45 -15.99 30.28
N VAL A 49 -15.54 -15.41 31.47
CA VAL A 49 -15.40 -13.96 31.67
C VAL A 49 -13.98 -13.50 31.31
N ILE A 50 -12.95 -14.26 31.71
CA ILE A 50 -11.55 -13.96 31.37
C ILE A 50 -11.35 -13.92 29.85
N LEU A 51 -11.89 -14.90 29.11
CA LEU A 51 -11.76 -14.97 27.65
C LEU A 51 -12.45 -13.80 26.95
N VAL A 52 -13.62 -13.36 27.44
CA VAL A 52 -14.32 -12.20 26.89
C VAL A 52 -13.52 -10.93 27.12
N VAL A 53 -13.06 -10.70 28.35
CA VAL A 53 -12.21 -9.55 28.67
C VAL A 53 -10.94 -9.55 27.81
N PHE A 54 -10.29 -10.70 27.66
CA PHE A 54 -9.11 -10.85 26.81
C PHE A 54 -9.41 -10.56 25.33
N SER A 55 -10.54 -11.05 24.80
CA SER A 55 -10.98 -10.78 23.42
C SER A 55 -11.19 -9.28 23.17
N PHE A 56 -11.83 -8.58 24.11
CA PHE A 56 -11.99 -7.12 24.04
C PHE A 56 -10.64 -6.39 24.08
N LEU A 57 -9.70 -6.81 24.94
CA LEU A 57 -8.36 -6.21 25.02
C LEU A 57 -7.58 -6.38 23.70
N ILE A 58 -7.57 -7.59 23.13
CA ILE A 58 -6.91 -7.85 21.84
C ILE A 58 -7.56 -7.06 20.71
N SER A 59 -8.90 -6.99 20.68
CA SER A 59 -9.62 -6.18 19.69
C SER A 59 -9.25 -4.69 19.79
N GLY A 60 -9.14 -4.16 21.00
CA GLY A 60 -8.67 -2.79 21.24
C GLY A 60 -7.23 -2.56 20.76
N LEU A 61 -6.34 -3.52 20.98
CA LEU A 61 -4.95 -3.45 20.49
C LEU A 61 -4.89 -3.46 18.96
N ILE A 62 -5.64 -4.35 18.32
CA ILE A 62 -5.74 -4.44 16.85
C ILE A 62 -6.27 -3.13 16.28
N LEU A 63 -7.31 -2.56 16.87
CA LEU A 63 -7.87 -1.28 16.43
C LEU A 63 -6.82 -0.16 16.49
N LYS A 64 -6.02 -0.10 17.56
CA LYS A 64 -4.95 0.88 17.69
C LYS A 64 -3.87 0.70 16.61
N ILE A 65 -3.47 -0.53 16.31
CA ILE A 65 -2.50 -0.83 15.24
C ILE A 65 -3.07 -0.39 13.89
N LEU A 66 -4.34 -0.70 13.60
CA LEU A 66 -4.99 -0.34 12.34
C LEU A 66 -5.16 1.18 12.20
N GLN A 67 -5.48 1.90 13.27
CA GLN A 67 -5.50 3.37 13.26
C GLN A 67 -4.13 3.95 12.93
N HIS A 68 -3.06 3.38 13.48
CA HIS A 68 -1.69 3.78 13.13
C HIS A 68 -1.35 3.48 11.67
N ALA A 69 -1.70 2.30 11.17
CA ALA A 69 -1.49 1.93 9.77
C ALA A 69 -2.23 2.87 8.82
N THR A 70 -3.51 3.13 9.08
CA THR A 70 -4.35 4.04 8.28
C THR A 70 -3.80 5.46 8.28
N LYS A 71 -3.31 5.93 9.43
CA LYS A 71 -2.67 7.25 9.54
C LYS A 71 -1.38 7.31 8.71
N GLN A 72 -0.57 6.26 8.72
CA GLN A 72 0.64 6.21 7.89
C GLN A 72 0.29 6.20 6.41
N GLU A 73 -0.66 5.37 5.99
CA GLU A 73 -1.12 5.29 4.61
C GLU A 73 -1.63 6.64 4.10
N ARG A 74 -2.47 7.34 4.88
CA ARG A 74 -2.94 8.69 4.51
C ARG A 74 -1.78 9.65 4.28
N ILE A 75 -0.74 9.62 5.12
CA ILE A 75 0.40 10.53 4.95
C ILE A 75 1.23 10.18 3.70
N TYR A 76 1.40 8.89 3.37
CA TYR A 76 2.06 8.49 2.12
C TYR A 76 1.25 8.92 0.89
N ARG A 77 -0.08 8.78 0.95
CA ARG A 77 -0.98 9.28 -0.10
C ARG A 77 -0.89 10.80 -0.24
N ASP A 78 -0.86 11.55 0.86
CA ASP A 78 -0.66 13.00 0.82
C ASP A 78 0.72 13.38 0.24
N PHE A 79 1.75 12.55 0.46
CA PHE A 79 3.06 12.72 -0.18
C PHE A 79 3.01 12.47 -1.69
N TYR A 80 2.31 11.43 -2.15
CA TYR A 80 2.14 11.16 -3.58
C TYR A 80 1.28 12.22 -4.27
N ALA A 81 0.14 12.59 -3.67
CA ALA A 81 -0.78 13.59 -4.21
C ALA A 81 -0.12 14.96 -4.40
N ARG A 82 0.80 15.37 -3.52
CA ARG A 82 1.59 16.60 -3.69
C ARG A 82 2.45 16.62 -4.94
N ASN A 83 2.75 15.45 -5.52
CA ASN A 83 3.52 15.27 -6.75
C ASN A 83 2.62 15.07 -7.97
N GLU A 84 1.71 16.02 -8.20
CA GLU A 84 0.78 16.04 -9.33
C GLU A 84 1.51 16.04 -10.67
N THR A 85 1.52 14.87 -11.32
CA THR A 85 2.04 14.71 -12.69
C THR A 85 1.10 13.81 -13.48
N SER A 86 1.26 13.81 -14.81
CA SER A 86 0.40 13.02 -15.70
C SER A 86 0.59 11.50 -15.53
N LEU A 87 1.73 11.08 -14.98
CA LEU A 87 2.09 9.70 -14.80
C LEU A 87 2.96 9.49 -13.56
N TRP A 88 2.58 8.53 -12.73
CA TRP A 88 3.39 8.09 -11.59
C TRP A 88 4.10 6.79 -11.92
N ILE A 89 5.39 6.73 -11.62
CA ILE A 89 6.24 5.57 -11.83
C ILE A 89 6.78 5.14 -10.48
N PHE A 90 6.54 3.89 -10.10
CA PHE A 90 7.07 3.30 -8.88
C PHE A 90 8.12 2.25 -9.23
N THR A 91 9.32 2.37 -8.67
CA THR A 91 10.41 1.39 -8.88
C THR A 91 10.33 0.21 -7.91
N ASP A 92 9.39 0.24 -6.97
CA ASP A 92 9.23 -0.76 -5.93
C ASP A 92 7.73 -1.07 -5.74
N PRO A 93 7.37 -2.36 -5.61
CA PRO A 93 5.99 -2.78 -5.39
C PRO A 93 5.41 -2.32 -4.04
N ILE A 94 6.22 -2.11 -3.00
CA ILE A 94 5.73 -1.66 -1.68
C ILE A 94 5.18 -0.24 -1.78
N LEU A 95 5.96 0.70 -2.31
CA LEU A 95 5.54 2.08 -2.54
C LEU A 95 4.38 2.15 -3.53
N CYS A 96 4.39 1.32 -4.58
CA CYS A 96 3.26 1.20 -5.49
C CYS A 96 1.96 0.78 -4.78
N GLY A 97 2.04 -0.19 -3.86
CA GLY A 97 0.88 -0.65 -3.08
C GLY A 97 0.27 0.46 -2.22
N GLN A 98 1.10 1.38 -1.72
CA GLN A 98 0.65 2.51 -0.89
C GLN A 98 -0.13 3.59 -1.67
N ALA A 99 -0.14 3.56 -3.00
CA ALA A 99 -0.96 4.48 -3.79
C ALA A 99 -2.48 4.19 -3.65
N GLY A 100 -2.87 2.98 -3.23
CA GLY A 100 -4.26 2.65 -2.87
C GLY A 100 -5.27 3.00 -3.97
N SER A 101 -6.32 3.75 -3.62
CA SER A 101 -7.37 4.12 -4.58
C SER A 101 -6.90 5.03 -5.73
N ASP A 102 -5.71 5.62 -5.64
CA ASP A 102 -5.19 6.50 -6.69
C ASP A 102 -4.93 5.72 -8.00
N HIS A 103 -4.78 4.39 -7.91
CA HIS A 103 -4.77 3.45 -9.05
C HIS A 103 -6.02 3.55 -9.95
N LEU A 104 -7.16 4.02 -9.42
CA LEU A 104 -8.41 4.15 -10.18
C LEU A 104 -8.53 5.47 -10.95
N SER A 105 -7.77 6.50 -10.57
CA SER A 105 -7.92 7.86 -11.11
C SER A 105 -6.66 8.41 -11.76
N LYS A 106 -5.49 7.82 -11.48
CA LYS A 106 -4.20 8.24 -12.02
C LYS A 106 -3.60 7.13 -12.88
N ARG A 107 -2.82 7.53 -13.88
CA ARG A 107 -1.98 6.60 -14.63
C ARG A 107 -0.78 6.25 -13.77
N ILE A 108 -0.74 5.01 -13.26
CA ILE A 108 0.33 4.52 -12.40
C ILE A 108 1.04 3.35 -13.10
N LEU A 109 2.36 3.41 -13.14
CA LEU A 109 3.22 2.33 -13.62
C LEU A 109 4.04 1.79 -12.46
N CYS A 110 3.81 0.54 -12.11
CA CYS A 110 4.57 -0.15 -11.08
C CYS A 110 5.54 -1.12 -11.76
N PHE A 111 6.82 -0.84 -11.64
CA PHE A 111 7.85 -1.74 -12.11
C PHE A 111 7.96 -2.93 -11.16
N ASN A 112 7.83 -4.13 -11.72
CA ASN A 112 8.03 -5.39 -11.02
C ASN A 112 9.02 -6.25 -11.81
N SER A 113 10.22 -6.43 -11.28
CA SER A 113 11.34 -7.21 -11.84
C SER A 113 11.73 -6.87 -13.29
N GLU A 114 12.92 -7.31 -13.69
CA GLU A 114 13.66 -6.85 -14.89
C GLU A 114 12.93 -7.07 -16.23
N ARG A 115 11.94 -7.97 -16.29
CA ARG A 115 11.33 -8.39 -17.57
C ARG A 115 10.48 -7.34 -18.27
N ASN A 116 10.02 -6.31 -17.55
CA ASN A 116 9.08 -5.33 -18.10
C ASN A 116 9.72 -3.96 -18.40
N LEU A 117 11.01 -3.76 -18.08
CA LEU A 117 11.64 -2.45 -18.16
C LEU A 117 11.65 -1.89 -19.58
N ASP A 118 12.18 -2.65 -20.53
CA ASP A 118 12.31 -2.18 -21.92
C ASP A 118 10.96 -1.99 -22.62
N ARG A 119 9.98 -2.87 -22.34
CA ARG A 119 8.64 -2.74 -22.91
C ARG A 119 7.93 -1.49 -22.40
N ILE A 120 7.98 -1.25 -21.09
CA ILE A 120 7.33 -0.09 -20.48
C ILE A 120 8.02 1.19 -20.97
N LEU A 121 9.34 1.20 -21.08
CA LEU A 121 10.09 2.35 -21.58
C LEU A 121 9.79 2.65 -23.05
N LYS A 122 9.71 1.62 -23.90
CA LYS A 122 9.31 1.80 -25.29
C LYS A 122 7.90 2.39 -25.41
N ASN A 123 6.96 1.95 -24.57
CA ASN A 123 5.59 2.47 -24.56
C ASN A 123 5.51 3.91 -24.05
N LEU A 124 6.31 4.25 -23.02
CA LEU A 124 6.49 5.61 -22.52
C LEU A 124 7.03 6.55 -23.61
N GLU A 125 7.99 6.07 -24.39
CA GLU A 125 8.61 6.82 -25.48
C GLU A 125 7.65 7.08 -26.65
N SER A 126 6.72 6.17 -26.91
CA SER A 126 5.75 6.27 -28.00
C SER A 126 4.48 7.04 -27.64
N GLU A 127 4.28 7.37 -26.36
CA GLU A 127 3.05 8.01 -25.90
C GLU A 127 3.20 9.56 -25.88
N PRO A 128 2.58 10.29 -26.83
CA PRO A 128 2.70 11.74 -26.89
C PRO A 128 2.01 12.45 -25.72
N SER A 129 1.07 11.79 -25.03
CA SER A 129 0.23 12.38 -23.98
C SER A 129 0.91 12.59 -22.62
N VAL A 130 2.11 12.03 -22.42
CA VAL A 130 2.84 12.17 -21.14
C VAL A 130 3.65 13.47 -21.18
N SER A 131 3.16 14.51 -20.51
CA SER A 131 3.83 15.82 -20.41
C SER A 131 4.76 15.92 -19.20
N SER A 132 4.40 15.28 -18.10
CA SER A 132 5.20 15.21 -16.87
C SER A 132 5.03 13.87 -16.16
N LEU A 133 6.08 13.40 -15.51
CA LEU A 133 6.06 12.16 -14.73
C LEU A 133 6.80 12.32 -13.40
N THR A 134 6.37 11.55 -12.40
CA THR A 134 7.05 11.45 -11.10
C THR A 134 7.55 10.03 -10.93
N VAL A 135 8.83 9.87 -10.62
CA VAL A 135 9.42 8.59 -10.22
C VAL A 135 9.51 8.54 -8.70
N PHE A 136 8.82 7.58 -8.09
CA PHE A 136 8.90 7.26 -6.67
C PHE A 136 9.83 6.07 -6.46
N GLU A 137 10.84 6.28 -5.62
CA GLU A 137 11.86 5.29 -5.33
C GLU A 137 12.20 5.26 -3.84
N MET A 138 12.65 4.12 -3.32
CA MET A 138 13.23 4.08 -1.98
C MET A 138 14.55 4.85 -1.97
N ASN A 139 14.81 5.58 -0.89
CA ASN A 139 16.11 6.18 -0.65
C ASN A 139 17.19 5.10 -0.55
N GLU A 140 18.46 5.47 -0.67
CA GLU A 140 19.56 4.50 -0.72
C GLU A 140 19.65 3.63 0.54
N LYS A 141 19.34 4.21 1.71
CA LYS A 141 19.39 3.50 2.99
C LYS A 141 18.36 2.37 3.05
N GLU A 142 17.10 2.68 2.75
CA GLU A 142 16.02 1.69 2.73
C GLU A 142 16.23 0.69 1.59
N PHE A 143 16.63 1.17 0.42
CA PHE A 143 16.88 0.29 -0.71
C PHE A 143 17.92 -0.80 -0.41
N LYS A 144 19.08 -0.43 0.18
CA LYS A 144 20.11 -1.41 0.58
C LYS A 144 19.59 -2.43 1.61
N ASN A 145 18.63 -2.05 2.44
CA ASN A 145 18.03 -2.96 3.42
C ASN A 145 17.08 -3.97 2.77
N PHE A 146 16.44 -3.61 1.66
CA PHE A 146 15.38 -4.40 1.02
C PHE A 146 15.78 -5.10 -0.28
N GLU A 147 16.77 -4.61 -1.03
CA GLU A 147 17.16 -5.15 -2.35
C GLU A 147 17.43 -6.66 -2.32
N ASN A 148 18.12 -7.15 -1.29
CA ASN A 148 18.43 -8.58 -1.15
C ASN A 148 17.33 -9.40 -0.45
N LYS A 149 16.30 -8.74 0.09
CA LYS A 149 15.22 -9.40 0.85
C LYS A 149 13.94 -9.53 0.03
N ILE A 150 13.74 -8.66 -0.95
CA ILE A 150 12.50 -8.57 -1.73
C ILE A 150 12.86 -8.68 -3.22
N PRO A 151 12.69 -9.86 -3.84
CA PRO A 151 13.14 -10.11 -5.22
C PRO A 151 12.36 -9.32 -6.28
N MET A 152 11.26 -8.68 -5.89
CA MET A 152 10.40 -7.88 -6.78
C MET A 152 10.84 -6.41 -6.90
N ILE A 153 11.75 -5.95 -6.03
CA ILE A 153 12.29 -4.59 -6.10
C ILE A 153 13.21 -4.48 -7.32
N LEU A 154 13.11 -3.38 -8.06
CA LEU A 154 13.95 -3.12 -9.22
C LEU A 154 15.43 -3.01 -8.78
N SER A 155 16.31 -3.82 -9.36
CA SER A 155 17.74 -3.84 -9.01
C SER A 155 18.40 -2.47 -9.22
N TYR A 156 19.51 -2.21 -8.52
CA TYR A 156 20.25 -0.95 -8.66
C TYR A 156 20.57 -0.64 -10.12
N LYS A 157 21.06 -1.64 -10.86
CA LYS A 157 21.39 -1.51 -12.29
C LYS A 157 20.18 -1.11 -13.13
N SER A 158 19.03 -1.75 -12.91
CA SER A 158 17.79 -1.42 -13.64
C SER A 158 17.24 -0.03 -13.29
N ARG A 159 17.43 0.44 -12.05
CA ARG A 159 17.08 1.82 -11.65
C ARG A 159 17.94 2.85 -12.37
N GLU A 160 19.24 2.60 -12.50
CA GLU A 160 20.13 3.50 -13.24
C GLU A 160 19.78 3.55 -14.73
N ILE A 161 19.53 2.39 -15.36
CA ILE A 161 19.08 2.32 -16.77
C ILE A 161 17.77 3.12 -16.96
N LEU A 162 16.82 2.99 -16.02
CA LEU A 162 15.57 3.75 -16.04
C LEU A 162 15.84 5.26 -16.01
N LYS A 163 16.69 5.72 -15.08
CA LYS A 163 17.05 7.14 -14.94
C LYS A 163 17.75 7.67 -16.18
N GLU A 164 18.71 6.92 -16.73
CA GLU A 164 19.41 7.28 -17.96
C GLU A 164 18.43 7.46 -19.12
N LYS A 165 17.56 6.48 -19.37
CA LYS A 165 16.56 6.54 -20.45
C LYS A 165 15.56 7.68 -20.24
N LEU A 166 15.10 7.92 -19.00
CA LEU A 166 14.23 9.05 -18.70
C LEU A 166 14.94 10.40 -18.93
N ASN A 167 16.20 10.53 -18.54
CA ASN A 167 16.98 11.75 -18.72
C ASN A 167 17.19 12.12 -20.20
N LEU A 168 17.10 11.18 -21.14
CA LEU A 168 17.22 11.47 -22.57
C LEU A 168 16.04 12.31 -23.09
N LYS A 169 14.81 12.03 -22.65
CA LYS A 169 13.59 12.70 -23.14
C LYS A 169 12.95 13.68 -22.17
N PHE A 170 13.25 13.54 -20.88
CA PHE A 170 12.70 14.37 -19.83
C PHE A 170 13.81 15.17 -19.14
N GLN A 171 13.46 16.37 -18.69
CA GLN A 171 14.29 17.20 -17.84
C GLN A 171 13.92 16.92 -16.38
N LYS A 172 14.89 16.41 -15.62
CA LYS A 172 14.76 16.20 -14.19
C LYS A 172 14.67 17.54 -13.46
N GLU A 173 13.69 17.70 -12.57
CA GLU A 173 13.63 18.85 -11.67
C GLU A 173 14.73 18.76 -10.61
N LYS A 174 15.32 19.90 -10.28
CA LYS A 174 16.47 19.99 -9.37
C LYS A 174 16.15 19.56 -7.94
N ASN A 175 14.89 19.72 -7.52
CA ASN A 175 14.45 19.44 -6.16
C ASN A 175 13.63 18.14 -6.13
N SER A 176 14.18 17.10 -5.53
CA SER A 176 13.44 15.87 -5.22
C SER A 176 12.79 16.01 -3.85
N SER A 177 11.54 15.57 -3.71
CA SER A 177 10.87 15.56 -2.40
C SER A 177 11.13 14.22 -1.71
N VAL A 178 11.38 14.25 -0.40
CA VAL A 178 11.72 13.06 0.39
C VAL A 178 10.78 12.94 1.57
N TYR A 179 10.23 11.74 1.79
CA TYR A 179 9.40 11.44 2.94
C TYR A 179 9.62 10.01 3.42
N LYS A 180 10.05 9.86 4.70
CA LYS A 180 10.18 8.57 5.40
C LYS A 180 10.70 7.42 4.52
N GLY A 181 11.88 7.59 3.94
CA GLY A 181 12.50 6.54 3.14
C GLY A 181 12.07 6.50 1.67
N ALA A 182 11.04 7.25 1.25
CA ALA A 182 10.65 7.42 -0.14
C ALA A 182 11.18 8.74 -0.71
N VAL A 183 11.60 8.71 -1.97
CA VAL A 183 12.06 9.86 -2.76
C VAL A 183 11.15 9.98 -3.97
N ALA A 184 10.68 11.19 -4.26
CA ALA A 184 9.92 11.51 -5.45
C ALA A 184 10.74 12.47 -6.32
N THR A 185 11.09 12.01 -7.50
CA THR A 185 11.82 12.76 -8.51
C THR A 185 10.88 13.13 -9.64
N ARG A 186 10.69 14.44 -9.90
CA ARG A 186 9.86 14.92 -11.00
C ARG A 186 10.67 15.10 -12.28
N TYR A 187 9.99 14.83 -13.38
CA TYR A 187 10.52 14.89 -14.74
C TYR A 187 9.49 15.58 -15.63
N ASN A 188 9.91 16.60 -16.37
CA ASN A 188 9.07 17.28 -17.36
C ASN A 188 9.56 16.95 -18.77
N LYS A 189 8.66 16.76 -19.74
CA LYS A 189 9.06 16.47 -21.12
C LYS A 189 9.89 17.62 -21.66
N ARG A 190 11.00 17.32 -22.32
CA ARG A 190 11.78 18.34 -23.03
C ARG A 190 10.95 18.83 -24.23
N PHE A 191 10.75 20.15 -24.31
CA PHE A 191 10.12 20.80 -25.46
C PHE A 191 11.09 20.85 -26.64
#